data_AF-A0AAE0MM46-F1
#
_entry.id   AF-A0AAE0MM46-F1
#
_cell.length_a   1.000
_cell.length_b   1.000
_cell.length_c   1.000
_cell.angle_alpha   90.00
_cell.angle_beta   90.00
_cell.angle_gamma   90.00
#
_symmetry.space_group_name_H-M   'P 1'
#
loop_
_entity.id
_entity.type
_entity.pdbx_description
1 polymer ?
#
loop_
_entity_poly.entity_id
_entity_poly.type
_entity_poly.pdbx_seq_one_letter_code
_entity_poly.pdbx_strand_id
1 'polypeptide(L)'
;MSSDTDSFAQAQERLAARRRARETQIAARVAAQQSESQLRARIAATQSPLLRRIGSSTLSLWDAISSREGTRPAFRVGQVDAELLDEELVELMRGQVSDGLRYVGGVTGQGGGATVKDEWDAEISLALRAVLFKLTVWDHDATYGAALQNLKFTDARHTGPVIAPPTRWQKSVYGLVTVGGRYLWTKWEHWLLDQDDGYDLPSPRVQRLSRLSSSISTAHAAASFVSFLVFLLHGRYRTLLDRVLRMRLAPPTSQVSREVSFEYLNRQLVWHAFTEFLLFVLPLVGINRWRRWLTRTWRKTKQMVTTGGGGGDDDEKKGEYAFLPERTCAICYQDQNSAATEAEVLAAAAAKSGVVGSAQTDITNPYEAIPCGCIYCFVCLATRIEREEGEGWGCLRCGETVKECKPWSGDVLEPPKKSPAMKTVVFAEEIKIAYDNGVEDSRVLVDAPEGEFEEDELHGSQNESSGHDTDPESGSGSESDSEDYEIEGDGIGEDLDGR
;
A
#
# COMPACT_ATOMS: atom_id res chain seq x y z
N MET A 1 11.03 -12.57 -58.19
CA MET A 1 11.30 -13.98 -57.84
C MET A 1 12.67 -14.17 -57.17
N SER A 2 13.23 -13.16 -56.47
CA SER A 2 14.57 -13.24 -55.85
C SER A 2 14.58 -12.96 -54.34
N SER A 3 13.44 -12.67 -53.70
CA SER A 3 13.35 -12.35 -52.27
C SER A 3 13.16 -13.58 -51.37
N ASP A 4 12.52 -14.64 -51.87
CA ASP A 4 12.16 -15.80 -51.04
C ASP A 4 13.33 -16.77 -50.84
N THR A 5 14.29 -16.79 -51.76
CA THR A 5 15.50 -17.62 -51.66
C THR A 5 16.44 -17.14 -50.56
N ASP A 6 16.51 -15.82 -50.34
CA ASP A 6 17.38 -15.24 -49.30
C ASP A 6 16.83 -15.48 -47.90
N SER A 7 15.50 -15.44 -47.71
CA SER A 7 14.85 -15.76 -46.43
C SER A 7 15.02 -17.22 -46.03
N PHE A 8 14.88 -18.14 -46.99
CA PHE A 8 15.09 -19.57 -46.74
C PHE A 8 16.56 -19.89 -46.44
N ALA A 9 17.50 -19.29 -47.16
CA ALA A 9 18.93 -19.45 -46.89
C ALA A 9 19.29 -18.93 -45.49
N GLN A 10 18.75 -17.78 -45.08
CA GLN A 10 18.97 -17.21 -43.75
C GLN A 10 18.34 -18.06 -42.63
N ALA A 11 17.19 -18.68 -42.87
CA ALA A 11 16.57 -19.63 -41.94
C ALA A 11 17.40 -20.91 -41.80
N GLN A 12 17.94 -21.45 -42.89
CA GLN A 12 18.84 -22.60 -42.86
C GLN A 12 20.14 -22.28 -42.10
N GLU A 13 20.68 -21.07 -42.26
CA GLU A 13 21.87 -20.62 -41.52
C GLU A 13 21.61 -20.54 -40.02
N ARG A 14 20.46 -20.00 -39.59
CA ARG A 14 20.05 -19.98 -38.17
C ARG A 14 19.91 -21.39 -37.59
N LEU A 15 19.34 -22.33 -38.36
CA LEU A 15 19.22 -23.72 -37.94
C LEU A 15 20.59 -24.42 -37.84
N ALA A 16 21.49 -24.16 -38.78
CA ALA A 16 22.87 -24.67 -38.74
C ALA A 16 23.64 -24.10 -37.54
N ALA A 17 23.49 -22.81 -37.25
CA ALA A 17 24.08 -22.16 -36.08
C ALA A 17 23.55 -22.77 -34.76
N ARG A 18 22.24 -23.04 -34.66
CA ARG A 18 21.64 -23.71 -33.50
C ARG A 18 22.14 -25.14 -33.32
N ARG A 19 22.35 -25.90 -34.40
CA ARG A 19 22.94 -27.26 -34.33
C ARG A 19 24.39 -27.21 -33.85
N ARG A 20 25.21 -26.33 -34.44
CA ARG A 20 26.60 -26.13 -33.99
C ARG A 20 26.68 -25.72 -32.53
N ALA A 21 25.81 -24.82 -32.08
CA ALA A 21 25.74 -24.42 -30.67
C ALA A 21 25.37 -25.58 -29.73
N ARG A 22 24.45 -26.48 -30.14
CA ARG A 22 24.14 -27.68 -29.34
C ARG A 22 25.31 -28.66 -29.33
N GLU A 23 25.96 -28.87 -30.47
CA GLU A 23 27.12 -29.76 -30.58
C GLU A 23 28.29 -29.25 -29.74
N THR A 24 28.58 -27.94 -29.74
CA THR A 24 29.63 -27.36 -28.89
C THR A 24 29.26 -27.46 -27.41
N GLN A 25 27.99 -27.26 -27.03
CA GLN A 25 27.54 -27.47 -25.65
C GLN A 25 27.65 -28.93 -25.22
N ILE A 26 27.31 -29.89 -26.08
CA ILE A 26 27.45 -31.32 -25.80
C ILE A 26 28.93 -31.69 -25.69
N ALA A 27 29.76 -31.22 -26.61
CA ALA A 27 31.20 -31.46 -26.58
C ALA A 27 31.87 -30.86 -25.33
N ALA A 28 31.49 -29.63 -24.95
CA ALA A 28 31.95 -29.00 -23.72
C ALA A 28 31.50 -29.78 -22.47
N ARG A 29 30.27 -30.31 -22.45
CA ARG A 29 29.78 -31.18 -21.36
C ARG A 29 30.57 -32.48 -21.27
N VAL A 30 30.83 -33.13 -22.41
CA VAL A 30 31.61 -34.37 -22.44
C VAL A 30 33.05 -34.11 -22.00
N ALA A 31 33.66 -33.01 -22.43
CA ALA A 31 35.01 -32.62 -22.01
C ALA A 31 35.08 -32.32 -20.50
N ALA A 32 34.07 -31.67 -19.94
CA ALA A 32 33.96 -31.45 -18.49
C ALA A 32 33.80 -32.77 -17.72
N GLN A 33 32.97 -33.70 -18.20
CA GLN A 33 32.84 -35.03 -17.59
C GLN A 33 34.15 -35.84 -17.67
N GLN A 34 34.88 -35.72 -18.78
CA GLN A 34 36.18 -36.36 -18.95
C GLN A 34 37.24 -35.78 -18.00
N SER A 35 37.29 -34.45 -17.81
CA SER A 35 38.24 -33.84 -16.87
C SER A 35 37.93 -34.21 -15.42
N GLU A 36 36.66 -34.25 -15.03
CA GLU A 36 36.22 -34.71 -13.70
C GLU A 36 36.61 -36.17 -13.43
N SER A 37 36.37 -37.06 -14.40
CA SER A 37 36.75 -38.48 -14.28
C SER A 37 38.27 -38.68 -14.20
N GLN A 38 39.07 -37.89 -14.94
CA GLN A 38 40.54 -37.92 -14.86
C GLN A 38 41.05 -37.44 -13.50
N LEU A 39 40.47 -36.38 -12.93
CA LEU A 39 40.81 -35.92 -11.57
C LEU A 39 40.47 -37.00 -10.52
N ARG A 40 39.31 -37.65 -10.63
CA ARG A 40 38.93 -38.78 -9.79
C ARG A 40 39.90 -39.95 -9.91
N ALA A 41 40.30 -40.31 -11.12
CA ALA A 41 41.27 -41.37 -11.36
C ALA A 41 42.64 -41.05 -10.76
N ARG A 42 43.12 -39.80 -10.87
CA ARG A 42 44.37 -39.35 -10.26
C ARG A 42 44.33 -39.39 -8.74
N ILE A 43 43.22 -38.98 -8.13
CA ILE A 43 43.04 -39.02 -6.67
C ILE A 43 42.93 -40.45 -6.15
N ALA A 44 42.25 -41.33 -6.91
CA ALA A 44 42.17 -42.76 -6.60
C ALA A 44 43.51 -43.49 -6.75
N ALA A 45 44.37 -43.04 -7.67
CA ALA A 45 45.71 -43.57 -7.92
C ALA A 45 46.79 -43.04 -6.94
N THR A 46 46.45 -42.13 -6.02
CA THR A 46 47.40 -41.65 -5.01
C THR A 46 47.81 -42.78 -4.06
N GLN A 47 49.11 -42.90 -3.80
CA GLN A 47 49.69 -43.99 -3.00
C GLN A 47 49.44 -43.85 -1.49
N SER A 48 49.05 -42.66 -1.01
CA SER A 48 48.83 -42.43 0.42
C SER A 48 47.36 -42.68 0.81
N PRO A 49 47.09 -43.56 1.79
CA PRO A 49 45.73 -43.93 2.18
C PRO A 49 44.95 -42.76 2.81
N LEU A 50 45.64 -41.81 3.44
CA LEU A 50 45.04 -40.61 4.02
C LEU A 50 44.57 -39.61 2.95
N LEU A 51 45.39 -39.33 1.93
CA LEU A 51 44.99 -38.41 0.84
C LEU A 51 43.90 -39.02 -0.03
N ARG A 52 43.90 -40.34 -0.23
CA ARG A 52 42.82 -41.04 -0.92
C ARG A 52 41.49 -40.93 -0.14
N ARG A 53 41.52 -41.10 1.19
CA ARG A 53 40.30 -41.01 2.03
C ARG A 53 39.78 -39.58 2.13
N ILE A 54 40.67 -38.61 2.35
CA ILE A 54 40.30 -37.19 2.44
C ILE A 54 39.86 -36.68 1.07
N GLY A 55 40.64 -36.91 0.01
CA GLY A 55 40.35 -36.46 -1.35
C GLY A 55 39.06 -37.05 -1.94
N SER A 56 38.76 -38.33 -1.69
CA SER A 56 37.49 -38.91 -2.11
C SER A 56 36.30 -38.35 -1.32
N SER A 57 36.44 -38.13 -0.01
CA SER A 57 35.40 -37.54 0.82
C SER A 57 35.11 -36.08 0.45
N THR A 58 36.14 -35.27 0.22
CA THR A 58 36.00 -33.87 -0.16
C THR A 58 35.44 -33.71 -1.57
N LEU A 59 35.83 -34.57 -2.52
CA LEU A 59 35.23 -34.59 -3.85
C LEU A 59 33.76 -35.01 -3.83
N SER A 60 33.38 -36.01 -3.03
CA SER A 60 31.97 -36.42 -2.90
C SER A 60 31.10 -35.34 -2.27
N LEU A 61 31.66 -34.57 -1.33
CA LEU A 61 31.00 -33.41 -0.75
C LEU A 61 30.93 -32.26 -1.76
N TRP A 62 32.00 -31.98 -2.50
CA TRP A 62 32.02 -30.95 -3.54
C TRP A 62 31.03 -31.25 -4.65
N ASP A 63 30.94 -32.50 -5.10
CA ASP A 63 29.99 -32.95 -6.11
C ASP A 63 28.55 -32.94 -5.59
N ALA A 64 28.33 -33.25 -4.31
CA ALA A 64 27.03 -33.05 -3.67
C ALA A 64 26.64 -31.56 -3.57
N ILE A 65 27.62 -30.68 -3.38
CA ILE A 65 27.44 -29.22 -3.34
C ILE A 65 27.22 -28.62 -4.75
N SER A 66 27.89 -29.15 -5.78
CA SER A 66 27.82 -28.65 -7.16
C SER A 66 26.80 -29.37 -8.05
N SER A 67 26.25 -30.50 -7.59
CA SER A 67 25.31 -31.30 -8.38
C SER A 67 24.09 -30.50 -8.83
N ARG A 68 23.58 -30.87 -10.00
CA ARG A 68 22.45 -30.24 -10.70
C ARG A 68 21.14 -30.31 -9.90
N GLU A 69 21.07 -31.20 -8.92
CA GLU A 69 19.97 -31.37 -7.96
C GLU A 69 20.11 -30.48 -6.71
N GLY A 70 21.26 -29.83 -6.53
CA GLY A 70 21.55 -28.77 -5.57
C GLY A 70 20.98 -27.46 -6.09
N THR A 71 19.84 -27.08 -5.52
CA THR A 71 18.98 -26.02 -6.03
C THR A 71 19.73 -24.69 -6.13
N ARG A 72 19.52 -23.97 -7.25
CA ARG A 72 19.93 -22.57 -7.43
C ARG A 72 19.62 -21.75 -6.16
N PRO A 73 20.46 -20.77 -5.77
CA PRO A 73 20.32 -20.03 -4.51
C PRO A 73 18.90 -19.50 -4.24
N ALA A 74 18.19 -19.08 -5.29
CA ALA A 74 16.81 -18.57 -5.23
C ALA A 74 15.79 -19.54 -4.62
N PHE A 75 16.02 -20.86 -4.70
CA PHE A 75 15.08 -21.86 -4.20
C PHE A 75 15.17 -22.07 -2.67
N ARG A 76 16.31 -21.72 -2.06
CA ARG A 76 16.53 -21.90 -0.62
C ARG A 76 15.72 -20.88 0.17
N VAL A 77 15.70 -19.64 -0.33
CA VAL A 77 14.92 -18.55 0.26
C VAL A 77 13.44 -18.89 0.23
N GLY A 78 12.90 -19.34 -0.92
CA GLY A 78 11.49 -19.74 -1.02
C GLY A 78 11.09 -20.88 -0.08
N GLN A 79 11.98 -21.85 0.17
CA GLN A 79 11.71 -22.92 1.15
C GLN A 79 11.64 -22.41 2.59
N VAL A 80 12.52 -21.47 2.97
CA VAL A 80 12.53 -20.88 4.31
C VAL A 80 11.37 -19.91 4.51
N ASP A 81 11.08 -19.10 3.48
CA ASP A 81 9.96 -18.16 3.45
C ASP A 81 8.62 -18.90 3.54
N ALA A 82 8.49 -20.04 2.86
CA ALA A 82 7.32 -20.92 2.99
C ALA A 82 7.08 -21.37 4.44
N GLU A 83 8.13 -21.75 5.17
CA GLU A 83 8.02 -22.13 6.59
C GLU A 83 7.63 -20.93 7.46
N LEU A 84 8.26 -19.77 7.26
CA LEU A 84 7.90 -18.57 8.01
C LEU A 84 6.43 -18.18 7.81
N LEU A 85 5.95 -18.21 6.56
CA LEU A 85 4.55 -17.92 6.22
C LEU A 85 3.57 -18.92 6.84
N ASP A 86 3.93 -20.20 6.91
CA ASP A 86 3.09 -21.22 7.53
C ASP A 86 2.94 -20.99 9.04
N GLU A 87 4.04 -20.66 9.72
CA GLU A 87 4.04 -20.33 11.15
C GLU A 87 3.27 -19.03 11.44
N GLU A 88 3.44 -17.99 10.61
CA GLU A 88 2.68 -16.73 10.71
C GLU A 88 1.18 -16.92 10.46
N LEU A 89 0.80 -17.72 9.44
CA LEU A 89 -0.59 -18.03 9.16
C LEU A 89 -1.28 -18.66 10.37
N VAL A 90 -0.62 -19.65 10.98
CA VAL A 90 -1.17 -20.34 12.16
C VAL A 90 -1.34 -19.36 13.32
N GLU A 91 -0.38 -18.47 13.55
CA GLU A 91 -0.47 -17.48 14.64
C GLU A 91 -1.56 -16.44 14.40
N LEU A 92 -1.71 -15.95 13.16
CA LEU A 92 -2.78 -15.03 12.78
C LEU A 92 -4.17 -15.66 12.95
N MET A 93 -4.34 -16.89 12.44
CA MET A 93 -5.61 -17.62 12.55
C MET A 93 -5.92 -17.96 14.01
N ARG A 94 -4.93 -18.35 14.80
CA ARG A 94 -5.08 -18.57 16.25
C ARG A 94 -5.52 -17.29 16.95
N GLY A 95 -4.91 -16.14 16.63
CA GLY A 95 -5.32 -14.83 17.14
C GLY A 95 -6.79 -14.53 16.84
N GLN A 96 -7.19 -14.61 15.58
CA GLN A 96 -8.56 -14.36 15.13
C GLN A 96 -9.58 -15.32 15.76
N VAL A 97 -9.26 -16.62 15.84
CA VAL A 97 -10.13 -17.62 16.50
C VAL A 97 -10.25 -17.34 18.00
N SER A 98 -9.15 -16.98 18.66
CA SER A 98 -9.16 -16.65 20.09
C SER A 98 -9.99 -15.39 20.40
N ASP A 99 -9.94 -14.39 19.51
CA ASP A 99 -10.73 -13.17 19.64
C ASP A 99 -12.21 -13.41 19.31
N GLY A 100 -12.52 -14.28 18.34
CA GLY A 100 -13.88 -14.74 18.09
C GLY A 100 -14.47 -15.51 19.29
N LEU A 101 -13.65 -16.36 19.93
CA LEU A 101 -14.08 -17.18 21.07
C LEU A 101 -14.29 -16.36 22.34
N ARG A 102 -13.67 -15.17 22.49
CA ARG A 102 -13.94 -14.25 23.61
C ARG A 102 -15.43 -13.90 23.74
N TYR A 103 -16.14 -13.76 22.63
CA TYR A 103 -17.57 -13.42 22.64
C TYR A 103 -18.46 -14.62 23.01
N VAL A 104 -18.03 -15.83 22.65
CA VAL A 104 -18.77 -17.07 22.96
C VAL A 104 -18.58 -17.46 24.44
N GLY A 105 -17.39 -17.21 25.00
CA GLY A 105 -17.09 -17.42 26.43
C GLY A 105 -17.79 -16.45 27.40
N GLY A 106 -18.44 -15.40 26.89
CA GLY A 106 -19.23 -14.46 27.70
C GLY A 106 -20.64 -14.93 28.06
N VAL A 107 -21.10 -16.07 27.53
CA VAL A 107 -22.47 -16.59 27.77
C VAL A 107 -22.55 -17.52 28.99
N THR A 108 -21.44 -18.04 29.49
CA THR A 108 -21.39 -18.72 30.80
C THR A 108 -21.15 -17.69 31.89
N GLY A 109 -22.21 -17.10 32.41
CA GLY A 109 -22.17 -16.11 33.47
C GLY A 109 -21.55 -16.65 34.76
N GLN A 110 -20.24 -16.46 34.93
CA GLN A 110 -19.57 -16.38 36.23
C GLN A 110 -18.21 -15.68 36.04
N GLY A 111 -18.02 -14.54 36.69
CA GLY A 111 -16.94 -13.59 36.41
C GLY A 111 -15.51 -14.14 36.54
N GLY A 112 -14.90 -14.47 35.40
CA GLY A 112 -13.52 -14.96 35.28
C GLY A 112 -13.03 -14.98 33.83
N GLY A 113 -13.20 -13.87 33.10
CA GLY A 113 -12.99 -13.78 31.63
C GLY A 113 -11.55 -13.91 31.11
N ALA A 114 -10.64 -14.53 31.85
CA ALA A 114 -9.24 -14.69 31.45
C ALA A 114 -8.80 -16.15 31.23
N THR A 115 -9.57 -17.16 31.67
CA THR A 115 -9.05 -18.54 31.72
C THR A 115 -9.34 -19.40 30.48
N VAL A 116 -10.45 -19.17 29.77
CA VAL A 116 -10.84 -20.06 28.66
C VAL A 116 -9.87 -19.98 27.48
N LYS A 117 -9.27 -18.80 27.24
CA LYS A 117 -8.30 -18.64 26.14
C LYS A 117 -7.04 -19.44 26.41
N ASP A 118 -6.46 -19.31 27.60
CA ASP A 118 -5.19 -19.97 27.96
C ASP A 118 -5.37 -21.49 28.13
N GLU A 119 -6.55 -21.92 28.59
CA GLU A 119 -6.83 -23.34 28.82
C GLU A 119 -7.11 -24.12 27.54
N TRP A 120 -7.70 -23.48 26.52
CA TRP A 120 -8.01 -24.09 25.22
C TRP A 120 -7.00 -23.76 24.11
N ASP A 121 -5.95 -23.02 24.43
CA ASP A 121 -5.00 -22.51 23.44
C ASP A 121 -4.31 -23.63 22.64
N ALA A 122 -3.90 -24.69 23.36
CA ALA A 122 -3.24 -25.84 22.78
C ALA A 122 -4.20 -26.66 21.90
N GLU A 123 -5.46 -26.79 22.31
CA GLU A 123 -6.53 -27.48 21.60
C GLU A 123 -6.93 -26.76 20.32
N ILE A 124 -7.09 -25.43 20.38
CA ILE A 124 -7.35 -24.58 19.22
C ILE A 124 -6.21 -24.70 18.22
N SER A 125 -4.96 -24.60 18.71
CA SER A 125 -3.75 -24.75 17.92
C SER A 125 -3.65 -26.13 17.25
N LEU A 126 -4.03 -27.20 17.95
CA LEU A 126 -4.08 -28.57 17.42
C LEU A 126 -5.13 -28.68 16.31
N ALA A 127 -6.35 -28.21 16.56
CA ALA A 127 -7.46 -28.27 15.61
C ALA A 127 -7.12 -27.49 14.33
N LEU A 128 -6.58 -26.28 14.47
CA LEU A 128 -6.17 -25.44 13.36
C LEU A 128 -5.10 -26.12 12.50
N ARG A 129 -4.03 -26.62 13.13
CA ARG A 129 -2.96 -27.34 12.43
C ARG A 129 -3.46 -28.64 11.78
N ALA A 130 -4.40 -29.35 12.40
CA ALA A 130 -5.01 -30.56 11.83
C ALA A 130 -5.84 -30.23 10.58
N VAL A 131 -6.65 -29.17 10.62
CA VAL A 131 -7.45 -28.69 9.48
C VAL A 131 -6.53 -28.25 8.34
N LEU A 132 -5.52 -27.42 8.64
CA LEU A 132 -4.54 -26.99 7.63
C LEU A 132 -3.80 -28.19 7.04
N PHE A 133 -3.33 -29.13 7.86
CA PHE A 133 -2.65 -30.33 7.37
C PHE A 133 -3.54 -31.16 6.44
N LYS A 134 -4.82 -31.36 6.80
CA LYS A 134 -5.79 -32.08 5.99
C LYS A 134 -6.02 -31.37 4.65
N LEU A 135 -6.25 -30.06 4.66
CA LEU A 135 -6.59 -29.31 3.43
C LEU A 135 -5.38 -29.05 2.53
N THR A 136 -4.17 -28.99 3.08
CA THR A 136 -2.96 -28.62 2.33
C THR A 136 -2.10 -29.84 2.02
N VAL A 137 -1.39 -30.39 3.02
CA VAL A 137 -0.40 -31.46 2.81
C VAL A 137 -1.06 -32.78 2.39
N TRP A 138 -2.22 -33.12 2.97
CA TRP A 138 -2.90 -34.36 2.63
C TRP A 138 -3.51 -34.32 1.22
N ASP A 139 -4.28 -33.27 0.91
CA ASP A 139 -5.03 -33.14 -0.35
C ASP A 139 -4.17 -32.58 -1.52
N HIS A 140 -3.24 -31.65 -1.28
CA HIS A 140 -2.52 -30.89 -2.31
C HIS A 140 -0.99 -31.06 -2.35
N ASP A 141 -0.42 -31.94 -1.53
CA ASP A 141 1.03 -32.21 -1.46
C ASP A 141 1.90 -30.99 -1.14
N ALA A 142 1.35 -29.92 -0.58
CA ALA A 142 2.09 -28.70 -0.24
C ALA A 142 1.54 -28.12 1.06
N THR A 143 2.36 -27.44 1.85
CA THR A 143 1.84 -26.51 2.87
C THR A 143 1.32 -25.24 2.20
N TYR A 144 0.64 -24.37 2.94
CA TYR A 144 0.08 -23.14 2.40
C TYR A 144 1.19 -22.19 1.91
N GLY A 145 2.19 -21.93 2.75
CA GLY A 145 3.36 -21.13 2.41
C GLY A 145 4.14 -21.74 1.25
N ALA A 146 4.27 -23.08 1.21
CA ALA A 146 4.88 -23.76 0.07
C ALA A 146 4.10 -23.54 -1.22
N ALA A 147 2.77 -23.64 -1.18
CA ALA A 147 1.92 -23.40 -2.35
C ALA A 147 2.05 -21.97 -2.88
N LEU A 148 2.13 -20.96 -1.99
CA LEU A 148 2.37 -19.56 -2.35
C LEU A 148 3.74 -19.36 -3.02
N GLN A 149 4.74 -20.12 -2.59
CA GLN A 149 6.09 -20.11 -3.17
C GLN A 149 6.21 -21.03 -4.41
N ASN A 150 5.09 -21.58 -4.89
CA ASN A 150 5.00 -22.56 -5.98
C ASN A 150 5.88 -23.81 -5.74
N LEU A 151 5.78 -24.36 -4.54
CA LEU A 151 6.54 -25.50 -4.07
C LEU A 151 5.63 -26.67 -3.68
N LYS A 152 6.07 -27.90 -3.96
CA LYS A 152 5.37 -29.13 -3.57
C LYS A 152 6.31 -30.12 -2.89
N PHE A 153 5.77 -30.92 -1.98
CA PHE A 153 6.48 -32.03 -1.37
C PHE A 153 6.66 -33.15 -2.40
N THR A 154 7.84 -33.76 -2.37
CA THR A 154 8.24 -34.80 -3.31
C THR A 154 9.09 -35.83 -2.58
N ASP A 155 8.96 -37.10 -2.94
CA ASP A 155 9.78 -38.15 -2.33
C ASP A 155 11.19 -38.12 -2.93
N ALA A 156 12.20 -37.86 -2.09
CA ALA A 156 13.59 -37.79 -2.51
C ALA A 156 14.21 -39.16 -2.83
N ARG A 157 13.52 -40.27 -2.52
CA ARG A 157 13.96 -41.65 -2.83
C ARG A 157 13.83 -41.99 -4.31
N HIS A 158 12.90 -41.36 -5.02
CA HIS A 158 12.70 -41.57 -6.45
C HIS A 158 13.56 -40.57 -7.24
N THR A 159 14.68 -41.05 -7.78
CA THR A 159 15.58 -40.27 -8.65
C THR A 159 15.18 -40.43 -10.12
N GLY A 160 13.94 -40.06 -10.45
CA GLY A 160 13.42 -40.02 -11.82
C GLY A 160 13.34 -38.60 -12.37
N PRO A 161 13.20 -38.43 -13.71
CA PRO A 161 12.93 -37.13 -14.33
C PRO A 161 11.53 -36.60 -13.99
N VAL A 162 10.60 -37.50 -13.63
CA VAL A 162 9.25 -37.16 -13.17
C VAL A 162 9.23 -37.11 -11.65
N ILE A 163 8.70 -36.01 -11.11
CA ILE A 163 8.54 -35.78 -9.69
C ILE A 163 7.47 -36.73 -9.14
N ALA A 164 7.83 -37.61 -8.20
CA ALA A 164 6.89 -38.49 -7.53
C ALA A 164 6.29 -37.84 -6.28
N PRO A 165 4.95 -37.90 -6.08
CA PRO A 165 4.31 -37.40 -4.87
C PRO A 165 4.70 -38.25 -3.63
N PRO A 166 4.68 -37.67 -2.42
CA PRO A 166 5.04 -38.36 -1.20
C PRO A 166 4.05 -39.48 -0.87
N THR A 167 4.54 -40.56 -0.23
CA THR A 167 3.69 -41.68 0.14
C THR A 167 2.69 -41.30 1.24
N ARG A 168 1.52 -41.95 1.26
CA ARG A 168 0.51 -41.74 2.33
C ARG A 168 1.09 -41.96 3.73
N TRP A 169 2.04 -42.88 3.87
CA TRP A 169 2.76 -43.10 5.12
C TRP A 169 3.65 -41.91 5.49
N GLN A 170 4.44 -41.39 4.55
CA GLN A 170 5.27 -40.19 4.77
C GLN A 170 4.41 -38.99 5.20
N LYS A 171 3.28 -38.76 4.52
CA LYS A 171 2.31 -37.73 4.89
C LYS A 171 1.76 -37.95 6.30
N SER A 172 1.34 -39.18 6.62
CA SER A 172 0.76 -39.50 7.93
C SER A 172 1.76 -39.26 9.06
N VAL A 173 3.02 -39.70 8.91
CA VAL A 173 4.07 -39.48 9.92
C VAL A 173 4.41 -38.00 10.03
N TYR A 174 4.49 -37.28 8.90
CA TYR A 174 4.71 -35.84 8.88
C TYR A 174 3.62 -35.10 9.66
N GLY A 175 2.35 -35.36 9.35
CA GLY A 175 1.21 -34.77 10.04
C GLY A 175 1.18 -35.13 11.51
N LEU A 176 1.42 -36.40 11.86
CA LEU A 176 1.44 -36.85 13.25
C LEU A 176 2.50 -36.11 14.08
N VAL A 177 3.71 -35.94 13.55
CA VAL A 177 4.79 -35.27 14.28
C VAL A 177 4.60 -33.75 14.29
N THR A 178 4.15 -33.13 13.20
CA THR A 178 3.99 -31.67 13.12
C THR A 178 2.76 -31.15 13.86
N VAL A 179 1.63 -31.87 13.77
CA VAL A 179 0.36 -31.51 14.42
C VAL A 179 0.31 -32.09 15.83
N GLY A 180 0.42 -33.41 15.94
CA GLY A 180 0.30 -34.13 17.22
C GLY A 180 1.55 -33.97 18.10
N GLY A 181 2.75 -34.04 17.51
CA GLY A 181 3.99 -33.92 18.25
C GLY A 181 4.15 -32.56 18.95
N ARG A 182 3.76 -31.45 18.28
CA ARG A 182 3.77 -30.12 18.91
C ARG A 182 2.77 -30.02 20.06
N TYR A 183 1.55 -30.50 19.89
CA TYR A 183 0.54 -30.52 20.96
C TYR A 183 0.96 -31.37 22.17
N LEU A 184 1.51 -32.56 21.90
CA LEU A 184 2.01 -33.43 22.98
C LEU A 184 3.17 -32.78 23.72
N TRP A 185 4.06 -32.09 23.01
CA TRP A 185 5.17 -31.39 23.62
C TRP A 185 4.70 -30.24 24.51
N THR A 186 3.76 -29.41 24.05
CA THR A 186 3.22 -28.32 24.86
C THR A 186 2.48 -28.82 26.09
N LYS A 187 1.67 -29.89 25.97
CA LYS A 187 0.99 -30.49 27.13
C LYS A 187 1.97 -31.13 28.10
N TRP A 188 3.03 -31.75 27.60
CA TRP A 188 4.09 -32.33 28.43
C TRP A 188 4.84 -31.24 29.21
N GLU A 189 5.17 -30.13 28.56
CA GLU A 189 5.85 -28.99 29.18
C GLU A 189 4.97 -28.33 30.25
N HIS A 190 3.69 -28.09 29.97
CA HIS A 190 2.74 -27.59 30.97
C HIS A 190 2.61 -28.54 32.16
N TRP A 191 2.44 -29.84 31.91
CA TRP A 191 2.38 -30.84 32.99
C TRP A 191 3.65 -30.86 33.84
N LEU A 192 4.82 -30.67 33.23
CA LEU A 192 6.09 -30.62 33.94
C LEU A 192 6.22 -29.35 34.80
N LEU A 193 5.69 -28.22 34.33
CA LEU A 193 5.64 -26.96 35.06
C LEU A 193 4.65 -27.00 36.22
N ASP A 194 3.45 -27.57 36.01
CA ASP A 194 2.43 -27.75 37.06
C ASP A 194 2.91 -28.63 38.22
N GLN A 195 3.90 -29.49 37.95
CA GLN A 195 4.47 -30.39 38.96
C GLN A 195 5.64 -29.76 39.73
N ASP A 196 6.11 -28.60 39.29
CA ASP A 196 7.19 -27.81 39.92
C ASP A 196 6.56 -26.55 40.55
N ASP A 197 5.84 -26.73 41.66
CA ASP A 197 5.12 -25.67 42.39
C ASP A 197 6.02 -24.57 42.98
N GLY A 198 7.34 -24.62 42.75
CA GLY A 198 8.33 -23.59 43.12
C GLY A 198 8.61 -23.44 44.62
N TYR A 199 7.69 -23.87 45.49
CA TYR A 199 7.81 -23.80 46.95
C TYR A 199 8.38 -25.08 47.58
N ASP A 200 8.14 -26.25 46.98
CA ASP A 200 8.65 -27.54 47.43
C ASP A 200 9.73 -28.09 46.49
N LEU A 201 10.66 -28.90 47.02
CA LEU A 201 11.63 -29.59 46.15
C LEU A 201 10.87 -30.60 45.28
N PRO A 202 10.92 -30.48 43.94
CA PRO A 202 10.20 -31.37 43.04
C PRO A 202 10.67 -32.80 43.22
N SER A 203 9.75 -33.77 43.04
CA SER A 203 10.07 -35.19 43.23
C SER A 203 11.27 -35.63 42.38
N PRO A 204 12.09 -36.60 42.85
CA PRO A 204 13.31 -37.02 42.14
C PRO A 204 13.02 -37.61 40.75
N ARG A 205 11.79 -38.07 40.49
CA ARG A 205 11.37 -38.53 39.16
C ARG A 205 11.10 -37.34 38.22
N VAL A 206 10.41 -36.31 38.70
CA VAL A 206 10.11 -35.09 37.94
C VAL A 206 11.40 -34.37 37.58
N GLN A 207 12.36 -34.28 38.50
CA GLN A 207 13.69 -33.73 38.20
C GLN A 207 14.42 -34.50 37.09
N ARG A 208 14.33 -35.83 37.06
CA ARG A 208 14.94 -36.64 35.98
C ARG A 208 14.22 -36.42 34.66
N LEU A 209 12.89 -36.36 34.66
CA LEU A 209 12.08 -36.08 33.47
C LEU A 209 12.35 -34.69 32.92
N SER A 210 12.48 -33.68 33.79
CA SER A 210 12.86 -32.31 33.41
C SER A 210 14.26 -32.26 32.77
N ARG A 211 15.25 -32.90 33.40
CA ARG A 211 16.60 -33.02 32.81
C ARG A 211 16.60 -33.76 31.48
N LEU A 212 15.82 -34.84 31.36
CA LEU A 212 15.68 -35.59 30.11
C LEU A 212 15.02 -34.73 29.03
N SER A 213 13.94 -34.03 29.36
CA SER A 213 13.24 -33.11 28.46
C SER A 213 14.18 -32.00 27.97
N SER A 214 14.93 -31.38 28.89
CA SER A 214 15.95 -30.38 28.57
C SER A 214 17.08 -30.95 27.71
N SER A 215 17.55 -32.16 28.00
CA SER A 215 18.56 -32.85 27.18
C SER A 215 18.05 -33.19 25.78
N ILE A 216 16.78 -33.60 25.65
CA ILE A 216 16.14 -33.88 24.35
C ILE A 216 15.99 -32.57 23.56
N SER A 217 15.53 -31.50 24.21
CA SER A 217 15.37 -30.18 23.57
C SER A 217 16.71 -29.63 23.08
N THR A 218 17.76 -29.69 23.92
CA THR A 218 19.11 -29.25 23.53
C THR A 218 19.70 -30.13 22.43
N ALA A 219 19.53 -31.45 22.49
CA ALA A 219 19.96 -32.35 21.42
C ALA A 219 19.20 -32.09 20.11
N HIS A 220 17.90 -31.87 20.17
CA HIS A 220 17.08 -31.51 19.01
C HIS A 220 17.48 -30.16 18.42
N ALA A 221 17.75 -29.15 19.24
CA ALA A 221 18.21 -27.85 18.81
C ALA A 221 19.59 -27.93 18.12
N ALA A 222 20.54 -28.66 18.72
CA ALA A 222 21.86 -28.89 18.12
C ALA A 222 21.75 -29.65 16.78
N ALA A 223 20.93 -30.71 16.74
CA ALA A 223 20.68 -31.45 15.50
C ALA A 223 20.00 -30.57 14.44
N SER A 224 19.05 -29.72 14.84
CA SER A 224 18.33 -28.81 13.95
C SER A 224 19.27 -27.76 13.37
N PHE A 225 20.14 -27.20 14.20
CA PHE A 225 21.16 -26.24 13.78
C PHE A 225 22.13 -26.86 12.78
N VAL A 226 22.67 -28.05 13.06
CA VAL A 226 23.54 -28.77 12.11
C VAL A 226 22.78 -29.10 10.83
N SER A 227 21.52 -29.52 10.94
CA SER A 227 20.68 -29.80 9.79
C SER A 227 20.46 -28.56 8.93
N PHE A 228 20.17 -27.42 9.56
CA PHE A 228 19.99 -26.14 8.92
C PHE A 228 21.29 -25.65 8.26
N LEU A 229 22.45 -25.84 8.89
CA LEU A 229 23.74 -25.49 8.28
C LEU A 229 24.02 -26.33 7.01
N VAL A 230 23.73 -27.63 7.07
CA VAL A 230 23.79 -28.51 5.88
C VAL A 230 22.76 -28.10 4.83
N PHE A 231 21.60 -27.60 5.24
CA PHE A 231 20.59 -27.04 4.33
C PHE A 231 21.07 -25.75 3.66
N LEU A 232 21.73 -24.85 4.38
CA LEU A 232 22.30 -23.63 3.80
C LEU A 232 23.34 -23.94 2.72
N LEU A 233 24.05 -25.06 2.83
CA LEU A 233 25.02 -25.52 1.83
C LEU A 233 24.37 -26.24 0.64
N HIS A 234 23.49 -27.23 0.89
CA HIS A 234 22.93 -28.11 -0.15
C HIS A 234 21.53 -27.71 -0.66
N GLY A 235 20.72 -27.04 0.15
CA GLY A 235 19.37 -26.55 -0.19
C GLY A 235 18.27 -27.61 -0.32
N ARG A 236 18.50 -28.85 0.15
CA ARG A 236 17.60 -30.00 -0.14
C ARG A 236 16.53 -30.30 0.93
N TYR A 237 16.88 -30.21 2.22
CA TYR A 237 15.97 -30.54 3.33
C TYR A 237 16.00 -29.40 4.34
N ARG A 238 14.90 -28.65 4.48
CA ARG A 238 14.81 -27.49 5.41
C ARG A 238 14.82 -27.92 6.88
N THR A 239 14.02 -28.93 7.25
CA THR A 239 13.88 -29.39 8.63
C THR A 239 14.54 -30.75 8.86
N LEU A 240 14.80 -31.09 10.12
CA LEU A 240 15.22 -32.44 10.51
C LEU A 240 14.20 -33.49 10.09
N LEU A 241 12.93 -33.17 10.25
CA LEU A 241 11.82 -34.06 9.95
C LEU A 241 11.80 -34.40 8.46
N ASP A 242 11.97 -33.40 7.59
CA ASP A 242 12.07 -33.60 6.14
C ASP A 242 13.25 -34.51 5.78
N ARG A 243 14.38 -34.38 6.49
CA ARG A 243 15.56 -35.23 6.31
C ARG A 243 15.32 -36.68 6.72
N VAL A 244 14.66 -36.90 7.86
CA VAL A 244 14.34 -38.25 8.35
C VAL A 244 13.33 -38.94 7.43
N LEU A 245 12.30 -38.22 7.00
CA LEU A 245 11.27 -38.75 6.10
C LEU A 245 11.70 -38.78 4.63
N ARG A 246 12.84 -38.15 4.31
CA ARG A 246 13.36 -37.94 2.95
C ARG A 246 12.33 -37.30 2.03
N MET A 247 11.55 -36.37 2.57
CA MET A 247 10.67 -35.52 1.78
C MET A 247 11.41 -34.24 1.44
N ARG A 248 11.41 -33.86 0.17
CA ARG A 248 12.01 -32.59 -0.27
C ARG A 248 10.93 -31.70 -0.84
N LEU A 249 11.10 -30.41 -0.61
CA LEU A 249 10.26 -29.39 -1.22
C LEU A 249 10.89 -29.04 -2.58
N ALA A 250 10.14 -29.13 -3.67
CA ALA A 250 10.63 -28.93 -5.04
C ALA A 250 9.59 -28.17 -5.88
N PRO A 251 10.02 -27.38 -6.88
CA PRO A 251 9.08 -26.71 -7.76
C PRO A 251 8.44 -27.77 -8.68
N PRO A 252 7.12 -27.72 -8.93
CA PRO A 252 6.43 -28.70 -9.77
C PRO A 252 6.91 -28.66 -11.23
N THR A 253 7.42 -27.51 -11.67
CA THR A 253 7.93 -27.29 -13.03
C THR A 253 9.27 -26.54 -12.97
N SER A 254 10.25 -26.95 -13.79
CA SER A 254 11.61 -26.38 -13.79
C SER A 254 11.75 -25.00 -14.44
N GLN A 255 10.66 -24.40 -14.93
CA GLN A 255 10.70 -23.21 -15.81
C GLN A 255 10.14 -21.91 -15.22
N VAL A 256 9.69 -21.89 -13.95
CA VAL A 256 9.19 -20.63 -13.37
C VAL A 256 10.34 -19.93 -12.65
N SER A 257 11.02 -19.03 -13.35
CA SER A 257 11.76 -17.96 -12.67
C SER A 257 10.75 -17.18 -11.83
N ARG A 258 10.92 -17.18 -10.50
CA ARG A 258 10.14 -16.34 -9.60
C ARG A 258 10.27 -14.89 -10.07
N GLU A 259 9.21 -14.38 -10.68
CA GLU A 259 9.04 -12.94 -10.84
C GLU A 259 8.91 -12.38 -9.43
N VAL A 260 9.84 -11.51 -9.04
CA VAL A 260 9.72 -10.75 -7.80
C VAL A 260 8.53 -9.82 -8.01
N SER A 261 7.42 -10.08 -7.32
CA SER A 261 6.21 -9.27 -7.45
C SER A 261 6.48 -7.86 -6.90
N PHE A 262 6.86 -6.93 -7.77
CA PHE A 262 7.07 -5.52 -7.45
C PHE A 262 5.76 -4.78 -7.15
N GLU A 263 4.60 -5.45 -7.19
CA GLU A 263 3.29 -4.84 -7.00
C GLU A 263 3.19 -4.08 -5.67
N TYR A 264 3.69 -4.67 -4.57
CA TYR A 264 3.62 -4.02 -3.26
C TYR A 264 4.57 -2.82 -3.16
N LEU A 265 5.80 -2.96 -3.68
CA LEU A 265 6.76 -1.85 -3.74
C LEU A 265 6.24 -0.71 -4.63
N ASN A 266 5.65 -1.05 -5.77
CA ASN A 266 5.05 -0.09 -6.69
C ASN A 266 3.84 0.61 -6.06
N ARG A 267 2.99 -0.12 -5.33
CA ARG A 267 1.89 0.49 -4.57
C ARG A 267 2.41 1.46 -3.51
N GLN A 268 3.43 1.08 -2.75
CA GLN A 268 4.02 1.96 -1.73
C GLN A 268 4.65 3.20 -2.35
N LEU A 269 5.39 3.06 -3.45
CA LEU A 269 6.01 4.18 -4.15
C LEU A 269 4.94 5.14 -4.69
N VAL A 270 3.87 4.61 -5.28
CA VAL A 270 2.73 5.41 -5.76
C VAL A 270 2.03 6.12 -4.59
N TRP A 271 1.75 5.42 -3.48
CA TRP A 271 1.09 6.04 -2.33
C TRP A 271 1.94 7.13 -1.69
N HIS A 272 3.25 6.89 -1.53
CA HIS A 272 4.17 7.88 -0.99
C HIS A 272 4.22 9.11 -1.90
N ALA A 273 4.45 8.93 -3.21
CA ALA A 273 4.46 10.01 -4.19
C ALA A 273 3.12 10.76 -4.26
N PHE A 274 2.01 10.05 -4.13
CA PHE A 274 0.67 10.64 -4.07
C PHE A 274 0.48 11.52 -2.84
N THR A 275 0.91 11.06 -1.65
CA THR A 275 0.82 11.86 -0.42
C THR A 275 1.73 13.08 -0.45
N GLU A 276 2.95 12.94 -0.99
CA GLU A 276 3.89 14.03 -1.17
C GLU A 276 3.33 15.09 -2.13
N PHE A 277 2.77 14.66 -3.27
CA PHE A 277 2.04 15.54 -4.18
C PHE A 277 0.84 16.23 -3.50
N LEU A 278 0.05 15.49 -2.72
CA LEU A 278 -1.10 16.05 -2.01
C LEU A 278 -0.68 17.11 -0.98
N LEU A 279 0.45 16.93 -0.30
CA LEU A 279 1.00 17.93 0.62
C LEU A 279 1.39 19.23 -0.09
N PHE A 280 1.81 19.18 -1.36
CA PHE A 280 2.06 20.39 -2.16
C PHE A 280 0.76 21.02 -2.70
N VAL A 281 -0.24 20.21 -3.03
CA VAL A 281 -1.51 20.69 -3.59
C VAL A 281 -2.46 21.22 -2.51
N LEU A 282 -2.49 20.61 -1.33
CA LEU A 282 -3.42 20.96 -0.23
C LEU A 282 -3.30 22.42 0.24
N PRO A 283 -2.10 23.03 0.34
CA PRO A 283 -1.94 24.46 0.64
C PRO A 283 -2.40 25.38 -0.50
N LEU A 284 -2.27 24.94 -1.76
CA LEU A 284 -2.69 25.73 -2.94
C LEU A 284 -4.20 25.69 -3.15
N VAL A 285 -4.83 24.59 -2.74
CA VAL A 285 -6.28 24.41 -2.77
C VAL A 285 -6.86 24.97 -1.47
N GLY A 286 -7.01 26.30 -1.42
CA GLY A 286 -7.58 26.99 -0.26
C GLY A 286 -8.86 26.31 0.22
N ILE A 287 -8.81 25.73 1.44
CA ILE A 287 -9.87 24.91 2.06
C ILE A 287 -11.23 25.63 2.03
N ASN A 288 -11.20 26.97 2.15
CA ASN A 288 -12.38 27.82 2.10
C ASN A 288 -13.07 27.87 0.73
N ARG A 289 -12.33 27.71 -0.38
CA ARG A 289 -12.86 27.72 -1.75
C ARG A 289 -13.49 26.37 -2.11
N TRP A 290 -12.82 25.26 -1.74
CA TRP A 290 -13.37 23.92 -1.94
C TRP A 290 -14.58 23.62 -1.07
N ARG A 291 -14.59 24.02 0.20
CA ARG A 291 -15.78 23.91 1.07
C ARG A 291 -16.99 24.65 0.50
N ARG A 292 -16.78 25.83 -0.10
CA ARG A 292 -17.84 26.60 -0.78
C ARG A 292 -18.32 25.94 -2.07
N TRP A 293 -17.41 25.40 -2.88
CA TRP A 293 -17.77 24.65 -4.08
C TRP A 293 -18.54 23.36 -3.77
N LEU A 294 -18.11 22.58 -2.77
CA LEU A 294 -18.80 21.37 -2.30
C LEU A 294 -20.18 21.68 -1.73
N THR A 295 -20.34 22.75 -0.93
CA THR A 295 -21.66 23.12 -0.39
C THR A 295 -22.61 23.69 -1.46
N ARG A 296 -22.09 24.35 -2.51
CA ARG A 296 -22.88 24.81 -3.67
C ARG A 296 -23.32 23.63 -4.55
N THR A 297 -22.42 22.70 -4.84
CA THR A 297 -22.74 21.49 -5.63
C THR A 297 -23.70 20.57 -4.87
N TRP A 298 -23.50 20.37 -3.56
CA TRP A 298 -24.42 19.62 -2.71
C TRP A 298 -25.82 20.28 -2.60
N ARG A 299 -25.90 21.61 -2.56
CA ARG A 299 -27.20 22.31 -2.62
C ARG A 299 -27.88 22.18 -3.97
N LYS A 300 -27.13 22.26 -5.08
CA LYS A 300 -27.68 22.05 -6.43
C LYS A 300 -28.16 20.62 -6.66
N THR A 301 -27.42 19.62 -6.19
CA THR A 301 -27.87 18.21 -6.27
C THR A 301 -29.06 17.95 -5.37
N LYS A 302 -29.10 18.54 -4.16
CA LYS A 302 -30.28 18.48 -3.29
C LYS A 302 -31.50 19.16 -3.93
N GLN A 303 -31.34 20.32 -4.57
CA GLN A 303 -32.41 21.01 -5.29
C GLN A 303 -32.91 20.21 -6.50
N MET A 304 -32.04 19.56 -7.27
CA MET A 304 -32.43 18.68 -8.38
C MET A 304 -33.13 17.40 -7.91
N VAL A 305 -32.85 16.93 -6.69
CA VAL A 305 -33.57 15.80 -6.07
C VAL A 305 -34.91 16.24 -5.45
N THR A 306 -35.08 17.53 -5.13
CA THR A 306 -36.34 18.07 -4.58
C THR A 306 -37.23 18.80 -5.60
N THR A 307 -36.94 18.77 -6.91
CA THR A 307 -37.89 19.24 -7.94
C THR A 307 -39.02 18.22 -8.12
N GLY A 308 -39.88 18.15 -7.10
CA GLY A 308 -41.15 17.44 -7.10
C GLY A 308 -42.19 18.14 -6.20
N GLY A 309 -41.97 19.39 -5.81
CA GLY A 309 -42.86 20.10 -4.89
C GLY A 309 -42.96 21.59 -5.18
N GLY A 310 -44.02 21.96 -5.91
CA GLY A 310 -44.86 23.14 -5.67
C GLY A 310 -44.22 24.53 -5.76
N GLY A 311 -44.58 25.26 -6.81
CA GLY A 311 -44.54 26.72 -6.80
C GLY A 311 -45.56 27.31 -5.82
N GLY A 312 -45.19 28.42 -5.21
CA GLY A 312 -46.01 29.25 -4.34
C GLY A 312 -45.23 30.51 -4.02
N ASP A 313 -45.62 31.63 -4.64
CA ASP A 313 -45.27 32.98 -4.23
C ASP A 313 -45.87 33.21 -2.85
N ASP A 314 -45.03 33.19 -1.82
CA ASP A 314 -45.23 33.89 -0.55
C ASP A 314 -43.82 34.21 -0.01
N ASP A 315 -43.53 35.51 0.10
CA ASP A 315 -42.27 36.14 0.56
C ASP A 315 -41.99 35.86 2.05
N GLU A 316 -41.94 34.59 2.46
CA GLU A 316 -41.44 34.22 3.77
C GLU A 316 -39.91 34.26 3.75
N LYS A 317 -39.33 35.22 4.49
CA LYS A 317 -37.89 35.32 4.77
C LYS A 317 -37.42 33.99 5.40
N LYS A 318 -36.82 33.09 4.62
CA LYS A 318 -36.37 31.72 5.04
C LYS A 318 -34.95 31.67 5.61
N GLY A 319 -34.33 32.81 5.90
CA GLY A 319 -32.97 32.83 6.44
C GLY A 319 -32.89 32.36 7.88
N GLU A 320 -31.71 31.89 8.27
CA GLU A 320 -31.39 31.39 9.63
C GLU A 320 -31.73 32.42 10.73
N TYR A 321 -31.66 33.71 10.40
CA TYR A 321 -31.94 34.81 11.30
C TYR A 321 -33.13 35.66 10.87
N ALA A 322 -34.11 35.06 10.18
CA ALA A 322 -35.34 35.73 9.77
C ALA A 322 -36.21 36.22 10.94
N PHE A 323 -36.12 35.57 12.10
CA PHE A 323 -36.89 35.91 13.31
C PHE A 323 -36.45 37.23 13.97
N LEU A 324 -35.28 37.77 13.60
CA LEU A 324 -34.76 38.99 14.21
C LEU A 324 -35.55 40.23 13.76
N PRO A 325 -35.92 41.14 14.68
CA PRO A 325 -36.50 42.43 14.34
C PRO A 325 -35.67 43.20 13.30
N GLU A 326 -36.31 44.01 12.47
CA GLU A 326 -35.62 44.78 11.41
C GLU A 326 -34.63 45.81 11.95
N ARG A 327 -34.80 46.25 13.21
CA ARG A 327 -33.86 47.14 13.91
C ARG A 327 -32.52 46.50 14.29
N THR A 328 -32.43 45.18 14.28
CA THR A 328 -31.26 44.43 14.76
C THR A 328 -30.43 43.93 13.58
N CYS A 329 -29.11 44.15 13.58
CA CYS A 329 -28.24 43.65 12.52
C CYS A 329 -28.01 42.14 12.71
N ALA A 330 -28.44 41.31 11.77
CA ALA A 330 -28.26 39.86 11.89
C ALA A 330 -26.79 39.42 11.84
N ILE A 331 -25.91 40.22 11.19
CA ILE A 331 -24.45 39.96 11.19
C ILE A 331 -23.86 40.27 12.57
N CYS A 332 -24.17 41.43 13.17
CA CYS A 332 -23.70 41.76 14.52
C CYS A 332 -24.22 40.76 15.56
N TYR A 333 -25.47 40.31 15.42
CA TYR A 333 -26.05 39.29 16.28
C TYR A 333 -25.34 37.93 16.12
N GLN A 334 -25.06 37.52 14.89
CA GLN A 334 -24.29 36.29 14.61
C GLN A 334 -22.87 36.38 15.18
N ASP A 335 -22.17 37.50 14.98
CA ASP A 335 -20.79 37.65 15.41
C ASP A 335 -20.69 37.65 16.95
N GLN A 336 -21.62 38.32 17.66
CA GLN A 336 -21.69 38.24 19.13
C GLN A 336 -22.02 36.84 19.64
N ASN A 337 -22.94 36.13 18.99
CA ASN A 337 -23.34 34.80 19.44
C ASN A 337 -22.35 33.69 19.02
N SER A 338 -21.49 33.95 18.03
CA SER A 338 -20.43 33.04 17.61
C SER A 338 -19.15 33.15 18.45
N ALA A 339 -18.92 34.32 19.08
CA ALA A 339 -17.76 34.59 19.91
C ALA A 339 -17.96 34.20 21.39
N ALA A 340 -19.20 34.03 21.84
CA ALA A 340 -19.53 33.62 23.20
C ALA A 340 -19.51 32.09 23.33
N THR A 341 -18.83 31.57 24.36
CA THR A 341 -18.87 30.13 24.69
C THR A 341 -20.30 29.70 25.07
N GLU A 342 -20.67 28.45 24.81
CA GLU A 342 -22.04 27.92 25.05
C GLU A 342 -22.56 28.22 26.48
N ALA A 343 -21.66 28.29 27.46
CA ALA A 343 -21.97 28.62 28.86
C ALA A 343 -22.38 30.09 29.07
N GLU A 344 -21.81 31.03 28.31
CA GLU A 344 -22.08 32.47 28.41
C GLU A 344 -23.38 32.85 27.68
N VAL A 345 -23.72 32.12 26.60
CA VAL A 345 -24.98 32.26 25.87
C VAL A 345 -26.18 31.83 26.72
N LEU A 346 -26.07 30.73 27.47
CA LEU A 346 -27.11 30.27 28.42
C LEU A 346 -27.30 31.25 29.58
N ALA A 347 -26.21 31.84 30.10
CA ALA A 347 -26.27 32.85 31.15
C ALA A 347 -26.92 34.17 30.65
N ALA A 348 -26.62 34.59 29.41
CA ALA A 348 -27.22 35.78 28.81
C ALA A 348 -28.70 35.60 28.46
N ALA A 349 -29.12 34.40 28.08
CA ALA A 349 -30.53 34.06 27.82
C ALA A 349 -31.39 34.04 29.10
N ALA A 350 -30.81 33.66 30.25
CA ALA A 350 -31.51 33.64 31.53
C ALA A 350 -31.67 35.04 32.17
N ALA A 351 -30.76 35.98 31.87
CA ALA A 351 -30.76 37.33 32.45
C ALA A 351 -31.61 38.36 31.68
N LYS A 352 -32.03 38.07 30.44
CA LYS A 352 -32.80 38.99 29.61
C LYS A 352 -34.20 38.44 29.35
N SER A 353 -35.15 38.87 30.17
CA SER A 353 -36.58 38.66 29.97
C SER A 353 -37.00 39.24 28.61
N GLY A 354 -37.30 38.36 27.63
CA GLY A 354 -38.19 38.61 26.50
C GLY A 354 -37.79 39.62 25.41
N VAL A 355 -36.67 40.36 25.53
CA VAL A 355 -36.29 41.36 24.51
C VAL A 355 -35.23 40.79 23.56
N VAL A 356 -35.68 40.36 22.37
CA VAL A 356 -34.81 40.06 21.23
C VAL A 356 -34.21 41.38 20.71
N GLY A 357 -32.88 41.46 20.67
CA GLY A 357 -32.11 42.64 20.25
C GLY A 357 -31.58 43.47 21.43
N SER A 358 -30.29 43.33 21.74
CA SER A 358 -29.59 44.22 22.69
C SER A 358 -29.17 45.51 21.98
N ALA A 359 -29.05 46.63 22.70
CA ALA A 359 -28.55 47.91 22.15
C ALA A 359 -27.19 47.79 21.44
N GLN A 360 -26.42 46.73 21.74
CA GLN A 360 -25.14 46.41 21.12
C GLN A 360 -25.26 45.75 19.72
N THR A 361 -26.45 45.28 19.34
CA THR A 361 -26.72 44.59 18.05
C THR A 361 -27.63 45.39 17.12
N ASP A 362 -28.08 46.57 17.55
CA ASP A 362 -28.95 47.42 16.74
C ASP A 362 -28.17 48.03 15.55
N ILE A 363 -28.88 48.26 14.45
CA ILE A 363 -28.27 48.68 13.18
C ILE A 363 -27.70 50.10 13.32
N THR A 364 -26.39 50.23 13.11
CA THR A 364 -25.69 51.51 13.03
C THR A 364 -25.35 51.80 11.58
N ASN A 365 -25.78 52.96 11.06
CA ASN A 365 -25.68 53.35 9.65
C ASN A 365 -26.32 52.31 8.68
N PRO A 366 -27.65 52.37 8.48
CA PRO A 366 -28.40 51.31 7.80
C PRO A 366 -28.14 51.28 6.29
N TYR A 367 -27.83 50.09 5.78
CA TYR A 367 -27.66 49.80 4.36
C TYR A 367 -28.53 48.60 3.98
N GLU A 368 -29.10 48.66 2.78
CA GLU A 368 -29.91 47.59 2.23
C GLU A 368 -29.10 46.73 1.25
N ALA A 369 -29.30 45.42 1.36
CA ALA A 369 -28.70 44.42 0.48
C ALA A 369 -29.48 44.31 -0.83
N ILE A 370 -28.78 44.30 -1.97
CA ILE A 370 -29.39 44.12 -3.30
C ILE A 370 -29.15 42.68 -3.76
N PRO A 371 -30.20 41.92 -4.16
CA PRO A 371 -31.57 42.36 -4.48
C PRO A 371 -32.62 42.25 -3.35
N CYS A 372 -32.29 41.62 -2.22
CA CYS A 372 -33.29 41.19 -1.22
C CYS A 372 -33.89 42.28 -0.31
N GLY A 373 -33.37 43.50 -0.34
CA GLY A 373 -33.85 44.64 0.47
C GLY A 373 -33.61 44.51 1.98
N CYS A 374 -32.90 43.48 2.44
CA CYS A 374 -32.66 43.27 3.87
C CYS A 374 -31.64 44.28 4.42
N ILE A 375 -31.92 44.81 5.62
CA ILE A 375 -31.15 45.91 6.22
C ILE A 375 -30.10 45.39 7.20
N TYR A 376 -28.89 45.96 7.11
CA TYR A 376 -27.73 45.67 7.94
C TYR A 376 -26.94 46.96 8.26
N CYS A 377 -25.96 46.88 9.16
CA CYS A 377 -24.98 47.96 9.33
C CYS A 377 -24.08 48.06 8.10
N PHE A 378 -23.73 49.28 7.68
CA PHE A 378 -22.80 49.55 6.56
C PHE A 378 -21.53 48.71 6.64
N VAL A 379 -20.79 48.81 7.76
CA VAL A 379 -19.50 48.13 7.93
C VAL A 379 -19.66 46.61 7.85
N CYS A 380 -20.70 46.06 8.47
CA CYS A 380 -20.95 44.62 8.47
C CYS A 380 -21.31 44.11 7.07
N LEU A 381 -22.14 44.83 6.32
CA LEU A 381 -22.56 44.42 5.00
C LEU A 381 -21.42 44.58 3.98
N ALA A 382 -20.74 45.72 3.98
CA ALA A 382 -19.62 45.99 3.08
C ALA A 382 -18.46 45.00 3.29
N THR A 383 -18.05 44.76 4.53
CA THR A 383 -16.97 43.80 4.83
C THR A 383 -17.32 42.37 4.44
N ARG A 384 -18.58 41.95 4.56
CA ARG A 384 -19.03 40.62 4.11
C ARG A 384 -19.06 40.50 2.59
N ILE A 385 -19.44 41.55 1.87
CA ILE A 385 -19.43 41.58 0.40
C ILE A 385 -17.99 41.61 -0.14
N GLU A 386 -17.11 42.44 0.44
CA GLU A 386 -15.71 42.55 0.03
C GLU A 386 -14.93 41.25 0.26
N ARG A 387 -15.18 40.56 1.39
CA ARG A 387 -14.53 39.27 1.71
C ARG A 387 -14.87 38.15 0.72
N GLU A 388 -15.92 38.31 -0.07
CA GLU A 388 -16.39 37.31 -1.01
C GLU A 388 -15.99 37.55 -2.48
N GLU A 389 -15.13 38.56 -2.74
CA GLU A 389 -14.42 38.78 -4.01
C GLU A 389 -15.30 38.54 -5.27
N GLY A 390 -16.51 39.11 -5.29
CA GLY A 390 -17.40 39.11 -6.46
C GLY A 390 -18.33 37.89 -6.61
N GLU A 391 -18.25 36.88 -5.75
CA GLU A 391 -19.16 35.71 -5.80
C GLU A 391 -20.51 35.93 -5.12
N GLY A 392 -20.61 36.94 -4.25
CA GLY A 392 -21.84 37.39 -3.57
C GLY A 392 -22.19 36.62 -2.29
N TRP A 393 -22.46 37.38 -1.23
CA TRP A 393 -22.74 36.91 0.13
C TRP A 393 -24.18 36.46 0.34
N GLY A 394 -24.37 35.31 0.98
CA GLY A 394 -25.71 34.81 1.32
C GLY A 394 -26.34 35.59 2.46
N CYS A 395 -27.44 36.29 2.18
CA CYS A 395 -28.17 37.08 3.17
C CYS A 395 -28.67 36.21 4.33
N LEU A 396 -28.29 36.55 5.56
CA LEU A 396 -28.68 35.81 6.77
C LEU A 396 -30.17 35.88 7.11
N ARG A 397 -30.92 36.83 6.50
CA ARG A 397 -32.35 37.05 6.76
C ARG A 397 -33.24 36.30 5.78
N CYS A 398 -32.90 36.24 4.50
CA CYS A 398 -33.72 35.60 3.46
C CYS A 398 -33.02 34.46 2.70
N GLY A 399 -31.70 34.33 2.83
CA GLY A 399 -30.90 33.32 2.14
C GLY A 399 -30.48 33.68 0.70
N GLU A 400 -30.89 34.84 0.19
CA GLU A 400 -30.57 35.29 -1.17
C GLU A 400 -29.13 35.81 -1.30
N THR A 401 -28.50 35.63 -2.46
CA THR A 401 -27.12 36.09 -2.73
C THR A 401 -27.06 37.57 -3.05
N VAL A 402 -26.37 38.32 -2.19
CA VAL A 402 -26.15 39.76 -2.22
C VAL A 402 -24.80 40.07 -2.82
N LYS A 403 -24.77 40.88 -3.89
CA LYS A 403 -23.51 41.29 -4.55
C LYS A 403 -23.16 42.75 -4.31
N GLU A 404 -24.18 43.58 -4.08
CA GLU A 404 -24.06 45.01 -3.94
C GLU A 404 -24.92 45.48 -2.76
N CYS A 405 -24.57 46.62 -2.18
CA CYS A 405 -25.36 47.28 -1.14
C CYS A 405 -25.52 48.76 -1.43
N LYS A 406 -26.66 49.33 -1.05
CA LYS A 406 -26.92 50.78 -1.15
C LYS A 406 -27.34 51.35 0.21
N PRO A 407 -27.14 52.66 0.45
CA PRO A 407 -27.63 53.31 1.66
C PRO A 407 -29.15 53.13 1.77
N TRP A 408 -29.65 52.75 2.96
CA TRP A 408 -31.08 52.59 3.18
C TRP A 408 -31.73 53.97 3.26
N SER A 409 -32.67 54.25 2.35
CA SER A 409 -33.29 55.56 2.18
C SER A 409 -34.47 55.84 3.13
N GLY A 410 -34.90 54.86 3.92
CA GLY A 410 -36.07 54.97 4.80
C GLY A 410 -37.36 55.34 4.06
N ASP A 411 -38.44 55.58 4.82
CA ASP A 411 -39.74 56.06 4.27
C ASP A 411 -39.70 57.57 3.96
N VAL A 412 -38.68 58.03 3.23
CA VAL A 412 -38.72 59.33 2.57
C VAL A 412 -39.09 59.07 1.12
N LEU A 413 -40.38 59.28 0.79
CA LEU A 413 -40.87 59.27 -0.57
C LEU A 413 -40.14 60.35 -1.38
N GLU A 414 -39.03 59.99 -2.03
CA GLU A 414 -38.43 60.87 -3.04
C GLU A 414 -39.42 61.01 -4.21
N PRO A 415 -39.82 62.24 -4.61
CA PRO A 415 -40.61 62.40 -5.81
C PRO A 415 -39.80 61.91 -7.02
N PRO A 416 -40.45 61.26 -8.01
CA PRO A 416 -39.75 60.57 -9.09
C PRO A 416 -38.82 61.53 -9.84
N LYS A 417 -37.52 61.28 -9.77
CA LYS A 417 -36.51 61.98 -10.57
C LYS A 417 -36.73 61.60 -12.04
N LYS A 418 -37.33 62.52 -12.81
CA LYS A 418 -37.32 62.47 -14.27
C LYS A 418 -35.88 62.51 -14.75
N SER A 419 -35.40 61.44 -15.36
CA SER A 419 -34.16 61.46 -16.13
C SER A 419 -34.32 62.42 -17.33
N PRO A 420 -33.38 63.34 -17.59
CA PRO A 420 -33.40 64.10 -18.83
C PRO A 420 -32.97 63.21 -20.00
N ALA A 421 -33.80 63.22 -21.04
CA ALA A 421 -33.58 62.54 -22.30
C ALA A 421 -32.24 62.91 -22.95
N MET A 422 -31.60 61.90 -23.54
CA MET A 422 -30.41 61.98 -24.37
C MET A 422 -30.46 63.17 -25.35
N LYS A 423 -29.44 64.02 -25.33
CA LYS A 423 -29.02 64.83 -26.47
C LYS A 423 -27.69 64.30 -26.98
N THR A 424 -27.80 63.51 -28.04
CA THR A 424 -26.76 63.15 -28.98
C THR A 424 -26.18 64.41 -29.63
N VAL A 425 -24.86 64.58 -29.60
CA VAL A 425 -24.14 65.42 -30.56
C VAL A 425 -22.95 64.60 -31.06
N VAL A 426 -23.01 64.30 -32.36
CA VAL A 426 -22.01 63.60 -33.17
C VAL A 426 -21.10 64.65 -33.81
N PHE A 427 -19.81 64.34 -33.95
CA PHE A 427 -19.01 64.79 -35.10
C PHE A 427 -18.13 63.63 -35.58
N ALA A 428 -18.35 63.26 -36.85
CA ALA A 428 -17.47 62.47 -37.71
C ALA A 428 -16.33 63.38 -38.25
N GLU A 429 -15.25 62.96 -38.91
CA GLU A 429 -14.85 61.72 -39.57
C GLU A 429 -13.32 61.80 -39.88
N GLU A 430 -12.69 60.63 -40.05
CA GLU A 430 -11.54 60.30 -40.93
C GLU A 430 -10.16 61.01 -40.86
N ILE A 431 -9.09 60.20 -40.72
CA ILE A 431 -8.12 59.87 -41.79
C ILE A 431 -7.21 58.72 -41.31
N LYS A 432 -7.02 57.69 -42.17
CA LYS A 432 -6.00 56.63 -42.06
C LYS A 432 -4.69 57.08 -42.70
N ILE A 433 -3.54 56.62 -42.19
CA ILE A 433 -2.54 55.74 -42.89
C ILE A 433 -1.18 55.70 -42.14
N ALA A 434 -0.75 54.46 -41.87
CA ALA A 434 0.58 53.83 -41.78
C ALA A 434 1.79 54.37 -40.94
N TYR A 435 2.27 53.45 -40.09
CA TYR A 435 3.66 53.08 -39.69
C TYR A 435 4.80 54.11 -39.81
N ASP A 436 5.54 54.38 -38.71
CA ASP A 436 6.87 53.79 -38.44
C ASP A 436 7.51 54.27 -37.10
N ASN A 437 8.29 53.34 -36.50
CA ASN A 437 9.30 53.33 -35.42
C ASN A 437 9.74 54.55 -34.57
N GLY A 438 10.11 54.23 -33.30
CA GLY A 438 11.28 54.79 -32.57
C GLY A 438 10.97 55.85 -31.49
N VAL A 439 10.94 55.54 -30.18
CA VAL A 439 12.06 55.50 -29.20
C VAL A 439 12.40 56.88 -28.56
N GLU A 440 12.09 56.94 -27.25
CA GLU A 440 12.78 57.58 -26.10
C GLU A 440 12.79 59.09 -25.78
N ASP A 441 12.87 59.29 -24.45
CA ASP A 441 13.43 60.40 -23.65
C ASP A 441 12.46 61.54 -23.24
N SER A 442 12.38 62.10 -22.02
CA SER A 442 12.93 61.86 -20.67
C SER A 442 12.55 63.03 -19.75
N ARG A 443 12.94 62.92 -18.47
CA ARG A 443 13.17 63.97 -17.43
C ARG A 443 12.03 64.20 -16.42
N VAL A 444 12.14 63.80 -15.15
CA VAL A 444 13.10 64.09 -14.04
C VAL A 444 12.59 65.22 -13.13
N LEU A 445 12.74 65.01 -11.80
CA LEU A 445 12.97 65.94 -10.67
C LEU A 445 12.10 65.55 -9.43
N VAL A 446 12.54 65.49 -8.16
CA VAL A 446 13.84 65.48 -7.45
C VAL A 446 13.57 65.38 -5.92
N ASP A 447 14.51 64.76 -5.17
CA ASP A 447 14.91 64.84 -3.73
C ASP A 447 13.88 64.66 -2.57
N ALA A 448 14.04 63.72 -1.60
CA ALA A 448 15.06 63.48 -0.53
C ALA A 448 14.97 64.49 0.65
N PRO A 449 15.49 64.28 1.91
CA PRO A 449 16.33 63.20 2.49
C PRO A 449 15.91 62.75 3.95
N GLU A 450 16.30 61.58 4.51
CA GLU A 450 17.46 61.18 5.36
C GLU A 450 17.25 61.09 6.90
N GLY A 451 18.01 60.15 7.51
CA GLY A 451 18.20 59.85 8.94
C GLY A 451 18.33 58.33 9.18
N GLU A 452 19.45 57.67 8.83
CA GLU A 452 20.63 57.31 9.69
C GLU A 452 20.23 56.51 10.98
N PHE A 453 20.77 55.35 11.36
CA PHE A 453 22.18 54.93 11.57
C PHE A 453 22.31 53.38 11.69
N GLU A 454 23.44 52.83 11.19
CA GLU A 454 24.37 51.77 11.70
C GLU A 454 23.86 50.60 12.60
N GLU A 455 24.42 49.37 12.65
CA GLU A 455 25.58 48.64 12.12
C GLU A 455 25.38 47.16 12.56
N ASP A 456 25.87 46.17 11.82
CA ASP A 456 26.85 45.17 12.32
C ASP A 456 27.07 44.01 11.34
N GLU A 457 28.35 43.77 11.09
CA GLU A 457 28.96 42.74 10.25
C GLU A 457 28.93 41.35 10.90
N LEU A 458 28.94 40.27 10.08
CA LEU A 458 30.05 39.30 10.13
C LEU A 458 30.09 38.35 8.90
N HIS A 459 31.29 38.26 8.35
CA HIS A 459 31.88 37.34 7.36
C HIS A 459 31.53 35.83 7.51
N GLY A 460 31.64 34.95 6.50
CA GLY A 460 32.29 35.00 5.17
C GLY A 460 31.97 33.71 4.38
N SER A 461 31.91 33.77 3.04
CA SER A 461 32.95 33.32 2.06
C SER A 461 33.31 31.82 2.13
N GLN A 462 33.40 31.01 1.06
CA GLN A 462 33.50 31.24 -0.39
C GLN A 462 33.52 29.87 -1.12
N ASN A 463 33.10 29.88 -2.40
CA ASN A 463 33.55 29.12 -3.59
C ASN A 463 33.58 27.57 -3.59
N GLU A 464 32.99 26.84 -4.53
CA GLU A 464 32.93 26.88 -6.02
C GLU A 464 34.24 26.70 -6.79
N SER A 465 34.32 25.59 -7.55
CA SER A 465 34.89 25.47 -8.91
C SER A 465 34.53 24.05 -9.43
N SER A 466 33.68 23.91 -10.47
CA SER A 466 33.99 23.79 -11.91
C SER A 466 35.09 22.75 -12.21
N GLY A 467 34.99 21.76 -13.10
CA GLY A 467 34.08 21.44 -14.21
C GLY A 467 34.87 20.54 -15.18
N HIS A 468 34.20 19.79 -16.05
CA HIS A 468 34.54 19.52 -17.47
C HIS A 468 34.14 18.12 -17.97
N ASP A 469 33.72 18.15 -19.23
CA ASP A 469 32.93 17.23 -20.05
C ASP A 469 33.66 15.96 -20.53
N THR A 470 32.87 14.95 -20.94
CA THR A 470 32.99 14.30 -22.27
C THR A 470 31.87 13.28 -22.49
N ASP A 471 31.05 13.54 -23.51
CA ASP A 471 30.22 12.60 -24.28
C ASP A 471 31.09 12.01 -25.45
N PRO A 472 30.70 10.97 -26.24
CA PRO A 472 29.32 10.79 -26.73
C PRO A 472 28.82 9.35 -27.07
N GLU A 473 27.58 9.34 -27.54
CA GLU A 473 26.91 8.49 -28.53
C GLU A 473 25.96 7.36 -28.07
N SER A 474 24.75 7.49 -28.63
CA SER A 474 23.52 6.76 -28.40
C SER A 474 23.15 5.97 -29.65
N GLY A 475 22.60 4.77 -29.46
CA GLY A 475 21.98 3.95 -30.50
C GLY A 475 20.71 3.32 -29.96
N SER A 476 19.56 3.82 -30.41
CA SER A 476 18.23 3.33 -30.09
C SER A 476 17.83 2.18 -31.03
N GLY A 477 17.27 1.11 -30.45
CA GLY A 477 16.66 0.01 -31.19
C GLY A 477 15.52 -0.57 -30.36
N SER A 478 14.29 -0.23 -30.75
CA SER A 478 13.03 -0.74 -30.21
C SER A 478 12.63 -2.00 -30.97
N GLU A 479 12.51 -3.14 -30.30
CA GLU A 479 11.82 -4.32 -30.84
C GLU A 479 10.72 -4.73 -29.86
N SER A 480 9.49 -4.65 -30.36
CA SER A 480 8.25 -5.13 -29.76
C SER A 480 8.04 -6.55 -30.28
N ASP A 481 7.99 -7.55 -29.39
CA ASP A 481 7.73 -8.94 -29.78
C ASP A 481 6.43 -9.42 -29.16
N SER A 482 5.46 -9.72 -30.03
CA SER A 482 4.15 -10.28 -29.72
C SER A 482 4.10 -11.68 -30.31
N GLU A 483 4.08 -12.72 -29.49
CA GLU A 483 3.95 -14.10 -29.96
C GLU A 483 2.53 -14.61 -29.69
N ASP A 484 1.83 -14.88 -30.80
CA ASP A 484 0.56 -15.60 -30.91
C ASP A 484 0.73 -17.10 -30.59
N TYR A 485 -0.33 -17.67 -30.02
CA TYR A 485 -0.44 -19.10 -29.68
C TYR A 485 -0.85 -19.92 -30.92
N GLU A 486 -0.08 -20.97 -31.25
CA GLU A 486 -0.56 -22.05 -32.13
C GLU A 486 -0.82 -23.34 -31.32
N ILE A 487 -2.07 -23.81 -31.42
CA ILE A 487 -2.59 -25.06 -30.86
C ILE A 487 -2.33 -26.18 -31.88
N GLU A 488 -1.52 -27.18 -31.54
CA GLU A 488 -1.41 -28.41 -32.34
C GLU A 488 -2.62 -29.31 -32.07
N GLY A 489 -3.40 -29.56 -33.12
CA GLY A 489 -4.52 -30.51 -33.13
C GLY A 489 -4.04 -31.94 -33.35
N ASP A 490 -4.45 -32.84 -32.46
CA ASP A 490 -4.27 -34.28 -32.58
C ASP A 490 -5.06 -34.83 -33.78
N GLY A 491 -4.33 -35.40 -34.74
CA GLY A 491 -4.85 -36.12 -35.89
C GLY A 491 -5.19 -37.57 -35.55
N ILE A 492 -6.44 -37.91 -35.80
CA ILE A 492 -7.10 -39.21 -35.70
C ILE A 492 -6.36 -40.26 -36.55
N GLY A 493 -6.03 -41.41 -35.96
CA GLY A 493 -5.59 -42.60 -36.68
C GLY A 493 -6.67 -43.68 -36.69
N GLU A 494 -7.44 -43.75 -37.78
CA GLU A 494 -8.23 -44.92 -38.19
C GLU A 494 -7.66 -45.43 -39.52
N ASP A 495 -7.43 -46.76 -39.60
CA ASP A 495 -7.36 -47.63 -40.80
C ASP A 495 -6.86 -48.99 -40.28
N LEU A 496 -7.68 -50.03 -40.01
CA LEU A 496 -8.43 -50.92 -40.92
C LEU A 496 -7.63 -51.56 -42.07
N ASP A 497 -7.60 -52.90 -41.97
CA ASP A 497 -7.54 -53.96 -42.99
C ASP A 497 -6.20 -54.40 -43.65
N GLY A 498 -5.81 -55.64 -43.30
CA GLY A 498 -5.85 -56.75 -44.27
C GLY A 498 -4.52 -57.27 -44.84
N ARG A 499 -3.91 -58.29 -44.20
CA ARG A 499 -3.78 -59.67 -44.71
C ARG A 499 -3.00 -60.57 -43.77
#